data_AF-A0A7R9MTE7-F1
#
_entry.id   AF-A0A7R9MTE7-F1
#
_cell.length_a   1.000
_cell.length_b   1.000
_cell.length_c   1.000
_cell.angle_alpha   90.00
_cell.angle_beta   90.00
_cell.angle_gamma   90.00
#
_symmetry.space_group_name_H-M   'P 1'
#
loop_
_entity.id
_entity.type
_entity.pdbx_description
1 polymer ?
#
loop_
_entity_poly.entity_id
_entity_poly.type
_entity_poly.pdbx_seq_one_letter_code
_entity_poly.pdbx_strand_id
1 'polypeptide(L)'
;MQLARLKLAIRVKQKLQLLASIWYEGLPGFRRKNIMIQTIQLLLIGLLFPILSVAYIVAPHSLLGQFIKKPFIKFISHSASYITFL
;
A
#
# COMPACT_ATOMS: atom_id res chain seq x y z
N MET A 1 18.66 4.50 -30.27
CA MET A 1 17.53 3.97 -29.46
C MET A 1 17.36 4.60 -28.06
N GLN A 2 18.34 5.33 -27.50
CA GLN A 2 18.20 6.02 -26.20
C GLN A 2 17.22 7.21 -26.18
N LEU A 3 16.97 7.87 -27.31
CA LEU A 3 16.08 9.05 -27.37
C LEU A 3 14.56 8.71 -27.27
N ALA A 4 14.16 7.46 -27.54
CA ALA A 4 12.75 7.04 -27.41
C ALA A 4 12.30 6.94 -25.94
N ARG A 5 13.18 6.47 -25.04
CA ARG A 5 12.92 6.43 -23.59
C ARG A 5 12.89 7.83 -22.98
N LEU A 6 13.68 8.75 -23.51
CA LEU A 6 13.68 10.16 -23.10
C LEU A 6 12.38 10.90 -23.53
N LYS A 7 11.86 10.60 -24.73
CA LYS A 7 10.57 11.14 -25.21
C LYS A 7 9.35 10.53 -24.50
N LEU A 8 9.45 9.29 -24.01
CA LEU A 8 8.45 8.68 -23.11
C LEU A 8 8.46 9.33 -21.71
N ALA A 9 9.65 9.72 -21.23
CA ALA A 9 9.82 10.45 -19.98
C ALA A 9 9.23 11.88 -20.04
N ILE A 10 9.12 12.50 -21.23
CA ILE A 10 8.42 13.79 -21.45
C ILE A 10 6.89 13.66 -21.34
N ARG A 11 6.31 12.45 -21.38
CA ARG A 11 4.90 12.18 -21.02
C ARG A 11 4.74 12.11 -19.48
N VAL A 12 5.19 13.16 -18.80
CA VAL A 12 5.32 13.30 -17.33
C VAL A 12 4.01 13.10 -16.55
N LYS A 13 2.83 13.07 -17.21
CA LYS A 13 1.57 12.63 -16.58
C LYS A 13 1.50 11.13 -16.26
N GLN A 14 2.34 10.27 -16.86
CA GLN A 14 2.31 8.82 -16.61
C GLN A 14 3.08 8.36 -15.37
N LYS A 15 4.06 9.12 -14.87
CA LYS A 15 4.85 8.69 -13.68
C LYS A 15 3.99 8.57 -12.42
N LEU A 16 3.21 9.60 -12.11
CA LEU A 16 2.27 9.57 -10.97
C LEU A 16 1.19 8.51 -11.16
N GLN A 17 0.73 8.31 -12.39
CA GLN A 17 -0.33 7.34 -12.70
C GLN A 17 0.16 5.89 -12.57
N LEU A 18 1.39 5.61 -13.01
CA LEU A 18 2.04 4.31 -12.84
C LEU A 18 2.35 4.03 -11.37
N LEU A 19 2.91 5.02 -10.66
CA LEU A 19 3.21 4.87 -9.23
C LEU A 19 1.93 4.68 -8.41
N ALA A 20 0.87 5.44 -8.72
CA ALA A 20 -0.44 5.23 -8.12
C ALA A 20 -0.98 3.83 -8.45
N SER A 21 -0.82 3.33 -9.67
CA SER A 21 -1.24 1.97 -10.02
C SER A 21 -0.53 0.91 -9.18
N ILE A 22 0.79 1.02 -9.00
CA ILE A 22 1.59 0.10 -8.17
C ILE A 22 1.23 0.23 -6.69
N TRP A 23 0.95 1.46 -6.24
CA TRP A 23 0.58 1.72 -4.86
C TRP A 23 -0.82 1.16 -4.51
N TYR A 24 -1.76 1.24 -5.47
CA TYR A 24 -3.14 0.76 -5.33
C TYR A 24 -3.38 -0.64 -5.91
N GLU A 25 -2.35 -1.37 -6.33
CA GLU A 25 -2.42 -2.67 -7.04
C GLU A 25 -3.07 -3.82 -6.26
N GLY A 26 -3.62 -3.54 -5.07
CA GLY A 26 -4.34 -4.51 -4.26
C GLY A 26 -5.63 -4.01 -3.62
N LEU A 27 -6.11 -2.81 -3.96
CA LEU A 27 -7.35 -2.22 -3.45
C LEU A 27 -8.21 -1.68 -4.62
N PRO A 28 -8.78 -2.56 -5.46
CA PRO A 28 -9.69 -2.14 -6.51
C PRO A 28 -10.89 -1.40 -5.89
N GLY A 29 -11.09 -0.13 -6.28
CA GLY A 29 -12.20 0.69 -5.77
C GLY A 29 -11.92 1.48 -4.49
N PHE A 30 -10.71 1.43 -3.90
CA PHE A 30 -10.38 2.27 -2.74
C PHE A 30 -10.65 3.75 -3.03
N ARG A 31 -10.24 4.21 -4.22
CA ARG A 31 -10.41 5.61 -4.67
C ARG A 31 -11.86 6.10 -4.74
N ARG A 32 -12.85 5.20 -4.82
CA ARG A 32 -14.28 5.54 -4.87
C ARG A 32 -15.01 5.33 -3.54
N LYS A 33 -14.34 4.76 -2.53
CA LYS A 33 -14.94 4.60 -1.20
C LYS A 33 -15.01 5.93 -0.47
N ASN A 34 -16.00 6.08 0.40
CA ASN A 34 -16.14 7.26 1.25
C ASN A 34 -14.90 7.41 2.14
N ILE A 35 -14.34 8.63 2.20
CA ILE A 35 -13.06 8.87 2.87
C ILE A 35 -13.10 8.48 4.36
N MET A 36 -14.25 8.68 5.02
CA MET A 36 -14.49 8.25 6.40
C MET A 36 -14.33 6.75 6.59
N ILE A 37 -14.89 5.95 5.66
CA ILE A 37 -14.80 4.49 5.71
C ILE A 37 -13.35 4.05 5.44
N GLN A 38 -12.66 4.74 4.52
CA GLN A 38 -11.23 4.46 4.27
C GLN A 38 -10.41 4.73 5.53
N THR A 39 -10.57 5.88 6.18
CA THR A 39 -9.84 6.23 7.39
C THR A 39 -10.09 5.23 8.53
N ILE A 40 -11.34 4.82 8.74
CA ILE A 40 -11.67 3.79 9.75
C ILE A 40 -10.99 2.46 9.41
N GLN A 41 -11.03 2.03 8.15
CA GLN A 41 -10.35 0.80 7.71
C GLN A 41 -8.82 0.89 7.90
N LEU A 42 -8.21 2.04 7.57
CA LEU A 42 -6.79 2.29 7.79
C LEU A 42 -6.44 2.24 9.28
N LEU A 43 -7.23 2.89 10.14
CA LEU A 43 -7.03 2.86 11.59
C LEU A 43 -7.13 1.45 12.15
N LEU A 44 -8.11 0.66 11.69
CA LEU A 44 -8.27 -0.72 12.13
C LEU A 44 -7.07 -1.58 11.68
N ILE A 45 -6.61 -1.45 10.44
CA ILE A 45 -5.40 -2.15 9.94
C ILE A 45 -4.16 -1.71 10.73
N GLY A 46 -4.05 -0.41 11.03
CA GLY A 46 -2.99 0.15 11.85
C GLY A 46 -3.02 -0.37 13.28
N LEU A 47 -4.19 -0.56 13.88
CA LEU A 47 -4.33 -1.10 15.24
C LEU A 47 -4.08 -2.61 15.29
N LEU A 48 -4.46 -3.33 14.22
CA LEU A 48 -4.16 -4.75 14.04
C LEU A 48 -2.75 -5.03 13.50
N PHE A 49 -1.88 -4.02 13.38
CA PHE A 49 -0.52 -4.21 12.87
C PHE A 49 0.33 -5.26 13.62
N PRO A 50 0.24 -5.47 14.96
CA PRO A 50 1.09 -6.44 15.62
C PRO A 50 0.64 -7.88 15.30
N ILE A 51 -0.69 -8.09 15.21
CA ILE A 51 -1.29 -9.38 14.83
C ILE A 51 -0.93 -9.71 13.38
N LEU A 52 -1.04 -8.72 12.49
CA LEU A 52 -0.64 -8.86 11.10
C LEU A 52 0.86 -9.22 10.98
N SER A 53 1.73 -8.55 11.75
CA SER A 53 3.17 -8.82 11.73
C SER A 53 3.51 -10.23 12.22
N VAL A 54 2.86 -10.70 13.28
CA VAL A 54 3.03 -12.09 13.78
C VAL A 54 2.49 -13.10 12.77
N ALA A 55 1.32 -12.85 12.18
CA ALA A 55 0.74 -13.72 11.15
C ALA A 55 1.62 -13.83 9.90
N TYR A 56 2.31 -12.75 9.52
CA TYR A 56 3.29 -12.77 8.44
C TYR A 56 4.47 -13.70 8.73
N ILE A 57 4.97 -13.70 9.97
CA ILE A 57 6.09 -14.54 10.42
C ILE A 57 5.68 -16.01 10.47
N VAL A 58 4.48 -16.30 10.99
CA VAL A 58 3.98 -17.69 11.18
C VAL A 58 3.51 -18.33 9.86
N ALA A 59 2.82 -17.57 9.00
CA ALA A 59 2.20 -18.10 7.78
C ALA A 59 2.37 -17.16 6.57
N PRO A 60 3.58 -17.06 5.98
CA PRO A 60 3.90 -16.10 4.91
C PRO A 60 3.21 -16.36 3.57
N HIS A 61 2.64 -17.56 3.38
CA HIS A 61 1.88 -17.95 2.18
C HIS A 61 0.37 -17.78 2.31
N SER A 62 -0.13 -17.47 3.52
CA SER A 62 -1.55 -17.21 3.75
C SER A 62 -2.04 -15.96 3.02
N LEU A 63 -3.35 -15.86 2.81
CA LEU A 63 -3.99 -14.68 2.22
C LEU A 63 -3.64 -13.40 2.98
N LEU A 64 -3.51 -13.46 4.31
CA LEU A 64 -3.11 -12.35 5.17
C LEU A 64 -1.62 -11.99 4.98
N GLY A 65 -0.74 -12.99 4.90
CA GLY A 65 0.69 -12.78 4.63
C GLY A 65 0.93 -12.14 3.26
N GLN A 66 0.17 -12.55 2.24
CA GLN A 66 0.20 -11.92 0.92
C GLN A 66 -0.40 -10.51 0.93
N PHE A 67 -1.40 -10.25 1.78
CA PHE A 67 -2.00 -8.93 1.94
C PHE A 67 -1.02 -7.90 2.51
N ILE A 68 -0.19 -8.29 3.49
CA ILE A 68 0.84 -7.43 4.12
C ILE A 68 1.99 -7.11 3.15
N LYS A 69 2.27 -7.99 2.19
CA LYS A 69 3.31 -7.76 1.17
C LYS A 69 2.97 -6.59 0.22
N LYS A 70 1.72 -6.12 0.20
CA LYS A 70 1.30 -4.96 -0.61
C LYS A 70 1.97 -3.67 -0.09
N PRO A 71 2.48 -2.79 -0.97
CA PRO A 71 3.27 -1.63 -0.57
C PRO A 71 2.51 -0.66 0.34
N PHE A 72 1.22 -0.46 0.09
CA PHE A 72 0.36 0.40 0.91
C PHE A 72 0.17 -0.12 2.34
N ILE A 73 -0.04 -1.43 2.50
CA ILE A 73 -0.26 -2.03 3.82
C ILE A 73 1.03 -1.98 4.64
N LYS A 74 2.17 -2.28 4.02
CA LYS A 74 3.49 -2.15 4.66
C LYS A 74 3.76 -0.72 5.14
N PHE A 75 3.39 0.29 4.35
CA PHE A 75 3.51 1.70 4.74
C PHE A 75 2.68 1.99 6.00
N ILE A 76 1.41 1.58 6.03
CA ILE A 76 0.53 1.78 7.20
C ILE A 76 1.09 1.08 8.44
N SER A 77 1.54 -0.16 8.32
CA SER A 77 2.11 -0.91 9.45
C SER A 77 3.35 -0.22 10.02
N HIS A 78 4.21 0.33 9.17
CA HIS A 78 5.38 1.07 9.63
C HIS A 78 5.00 2.39 10.31
N SER A 79 4.08 3.16 9.73
CA SER A 79 3.57 4.40 10.35
C SER A 79 2.86 4.14 11.67
N ALA A 80 2.03 3.09 11.76
CA ALA A 80 1.34 2.70 12.98
C ALA A 80 2.33 2.30 14.08
N SER A 81 3.31 1.45 13.75
CA SER A 81 4.38 1.08 14.68
C SER A 81 5.16 2.28 15.20
N TYR A 82 5.40 3.29 14.34
CA TYR A 82 6.07 4.53 14.73
C TYR A 82 5.20 5.38 15.66
N ILE A 83 3.91 5.54 15.36
CA ILE A 83 2.96 6.28 16.21
C ILE A 83 2.81 5.60 17.58
N THR A 84 2.80 4.28 17.65
CA THR A 84 2.71 3.55 18.93
C THR A 84 4.00 3.59 19.75
N PHE A 85 5.13 3.86 19.10
CA PHE A 85 6.42 3.98 19.78
C PHE A 85 6.65 5.38 20.37
N LEU A 86 6.12 6.41 19.71
CA LEU A 86 6.18 7.81 20.16
C LEU A 86 5.24 8.07 21.35
#